data_AF-A0A5C8J4L0-F1
#
_entry.id   AF-A0A5C8J4L0-F1
#
_cell.length_a   1.000
_cell.length_b   1.000
_cell.length_c   1.000
_cell.angle_alpha   90.00
_cell.angle_beta   90.00
_cell.angle_gamma   90.00
#
_symmetry.space_group_name_H-M   'P 1'
#
loop_
_entity.id
_entity.type
_entity.pdbx_description
1 polymer ?
#
loop_
_entity_poly.entity_id
_entity_poly.type
_entity_poly.pdbx_seq_one_letter_code
_entity_poly.pdbx_strand_id
1 'polypeptide(L)'
;MRQMVEEIHRGLLNIKQAAAKFEVNRDTVKHWLDKVEQEHLSIKDKVPVKPSPRKKKASAPQPEEATAQIMELQTKLQALEQELEASKFKALYYSTLLKIAEQELGIDIEKKSATRQSGSCS
;
A
#
# COMPACT_ATOMS: atom_id res chain seq x y z
N MET A 1 1.84 -16.51 -16.20
CA MET A 1 2.68 -15.29 -16.21
C MET A 1 2.50 -14.44 -14.95
N ARG A 2 1.33 -13.80 -14.73
CA ARG A 2 1.12 -12.86 -13.61
C ARG A 2 1.38 -13.47 -12.23
N GLN A 3 0.86 -14.68 -12.00
CA GLN A 3 1.08 -15.43 -10.76
C GLN A 3 2.57 -15.67 -10.46
N MET A 4 3.39 -15.97 -11.48
CA MET A 4 4.83 -16.16 -11.30
C MET A 4 5.53 -14.85 -10.90
N VAL A 5 5.16 -13.73 -11.52
CA VAL A 5 5.69 -12.41 -11.16
C VAL A 5 5.30 -12.02 -9.73
N GLU A 6 4.07 -12.31 -9.30
CA GLU A 6 3.63 -12.09 -7.93
C GLU A 6 4.40 -12.94 -6.91
N GLU A 7 4.66 -14.22 -7.21
CA GLU A 7 5.46 -15.09 -6.35
C GLU A 7 6.91 -14.57 -6.20
N ILE A 8 7.47 -13.98 -7.26
CA ILE A 8 8.79 -13.32 -7.21
C ILE A 8 8.74 -12.02 -6.40
N HIS A 9 7.73 -11.16 -6.60
CA HIS A 9 7.58 -9.91 -5.84
C HIS A 9 7.34 -10.12 -4.34
N ARG A 10 6.66 -11.21 -3.99
CA ARG A 10 6.46 -11.63 -2.58
C ARG A 10 7.73 -12.25 -1.96
N GLY A 11 8.79 -12.43 -2.74
CA GLY A 11 10.04 -13.05 -2.29
C GLY A 11 9.95 -14.57 -2.09
N LEU A 12 8.87 -15.22 -2.55
CA LEU A 12 8.65 -16.66 -2.38
C LEU A 12 9.55 -17.48 -3.32
N LEU A 13 9.89 -16.92 -4.48
CA LEU A 13 10.75 -17.58 -5.48
C LEU A 13 11.79 -16.61 -6.03
N ASN A 14 13.03 -17.08 -6.13
CA ASN A 14 14.06 -16.38 -6.89
C ASN A 14 13.84 -16.60 -8.40
N ILE A 15 14.31 -15.69 -9.25
CA ILE A 15 14.19 -15.75 -10.73
C ILE A 15 14.63 -17.11 -11.28
N LYS A 16 15.69 -17.71 -10.72
CA LYS A 16 16.17 -19.05 -11.11
C LYS A 16 15.19 -20.16 -10.73
N GLN A 17 14.56 -20.06 -9.56
CA GLN A 17 13.59 -21.03 -9.06
C GLN A 17 12.25 -20.90 -9.80
N ALA A 18 11.83 -19.68 -10.11
CA ALA A 18 10.67 -19.41 -10.94
C ALA A 18 10.87 -19.94 -12.37
N ALA A 19 12.04 -19.70 -12.97
CA ALA A 19 12.39 -20.26 -14.28
C ALA A 19 12.32 -21.80 -14.30
N ALA A 20 12.82 -22.46 -13.25
CA ALA A 20 12.76 -23.91 -13.12
C ALA A 20 11.34 -24.44 -12.87
N LYS A 21 10.55 -23.78 -11.99
CA LYS A 21 9.19 -24.18 -11.62
C LYS A 21 8.19 -24.03 -12.76
N PHE A 22 8.38 -22.98 -13.58
CA PHE A 22 7.48 -22.67 -14.69
C PHE A 22 8.05 -23.10 -16.06
N GLU A 23 9.17 -23.84 -16.06
CA GLU A 23 9.84 -24.36 -17.28
C GLU A 23 10.08 -23.29 -18.35
N VAL A 24 10.45 -22.09 -17.91
CA VAL A 24 10.68 -20.94 -18.80
C VAL A 24 12.11 -20.46 -18.70
N ASN A 25 12.63 -19.93 -19.81
CA ASN A 25 13.96 -19.35 -19.81
C ASN A 25 14.03 -18.12 -18.90
N ARG A 26 15.20 -17.87 -18.31
CA ARG A 26 15.42 -16.75 -17.38
C ARG A 26 15.13 -15.40 -18.02
N ASP A 27 15.42 -15.27 -19.32
CA ASP A 27 15.18 -14.02 -20.06
C ASP A 27 13.68 -13.76 -20.25
N THR A 28 12.88 -14.82 -20.40
CA THR A 28 11.42 -14.74 -20.45
C THR A 28 10.85 -14.28 -19.10
N VAL A 29 11.42 -14.75 -17.99
CA VAL A 29 11.02 -14.31 -16.64
C VAL A 29 11.32 -12.81 -16.45
N LYS A 30 12.51 -12.34 -16.86
CA LYS A 30 12.87 -10.91 -16.82
C LYS A 30 11.94 -10.07 -17.69
N HIS A 31 11.67 -10.52 -18.92
CA HIS A 31 10.78 -9.82 -19.83
C HIS A 31 9.36 -9.67 -19.24
N TRP A 32 8.86 -10.70 -18.55
CA TRP A 32 7.55 -10.62 -17.91
C TRP A 32 7.53 -9.75 -16.65
N LEU A 33 8.62 -9.69 -15.89
CA LEU A 33 8.79 -8.72 -14.80
C LEU A 33 8.71 -7.28 -15.35
N ASP A 34 9.50 -6.98 -16.38
CA ASP A 34 9.53 -5.65 -17.02
C ASP A 34 8.15 -5.27 -17.58
N LYS A 35 7.45 -6.22 -18.22
CA LYS A 35 6.12 -5.99 -18.78
C LYS A 35 5.09 -5.67 -17.70
N VAL A 36 5.10 -6.40 -16.59
CA VAL A 36 4.18 -6.15 -15.47
C VAL A 36 4.48 -4.80 -14.80
N GLU A 37 5.75 -4.44 -14.64
CA GLU A 37 6.14 -3.12 -14.13
C GLU A 37 5.63 -1.98 -15.04
N GLN A 38 5.77 -2.13 -16.36
CA GLN A 38 5.25 -1.16 -17.34
C GLN A 38 3.73 -1.03 -17.29
N GLU A 39 3.00 -2.14 -17.08
CA GLU A 39 1.54 -2.11 -16.90
C GLU A 39 1.15 -1.38 -15.61
N HIS A 40 1.86 -1.61 -14.49
CA HIS A 40 1.64 -0.88 -13.24
C HIS A 40 1.92 0.63 -13.37
N LEU A 41 2.93 1.02 -14.14
CA LEU A 41 3.22 2.43 -14.44
C LEU A 41 2.13 3.06 -15.32
N SER A 42 1.65 2.33 -16.33
CA SER A 42 0.60 2.80 -17.24
C SER A 42 -0.77 2.95 -16.55
N ILE A 43 -1.04 2.15 -15.51
CA ILE A 43 -2.25 2.28 -14.69
C ILE A 43 -2.17 3.50 -13.78
N LYS A 44 -0.98 3.84 -13.26
CA LYS A 44 -0.77 5.05 -12.44
C LYS A 44 -1.02 6.35 -13.19
N ASP A 45 -0.85 6.37 -14.51
CA ASP A 45 -1.12 7.56 -15.34
C ASP A 45 -2.64 7.84 -15.52
N LYS A 46 -3.54 6.94 -15.07
CA LYS A 46 -5.00 7.14 -15.09
C LYS A 46 -5.61 7.60 -13.76
N VAL A 47 -4.81 7.79 -12.72
CA VAL A 47 -5.26 8.32 -11.42
C VAL A 47 -4.57 9.67 -11.20
N PRO A 48 -5.30 10.78 -10.91
CA PRO A 48 -4.67 12.07 -10.68
C PRO A 48 -4.03 12.06 -9.29
N VAL A 49 -2.81 11.57 -9.19
CA VAL A 49 -1.97 11.71 -8.00
C VAL A 49 -0.76 12.57 -8.35
N LYS A 50 -0.60 13.62 -7.55
CA LYS A 50 0.40 14.69 -7.60
C LYS A 50 1.79 14.21 -8.09
N PRO A 51 2.51 15.06 -8.86
CA PRO A 51 3.78 14.69 -9.46
C PRO A 51 4.84 14.42 -8.38
N SER A 52 5.21 13.15 -8.24
CA SER A 52 6.47 12.77 -7.61
C SER A 52 7.58 12.84 -8.66
N PRO A 53 8.72 13.52 -8.41
CA PRO A 53 9.77 13.66 -9.41
C PRO A 53 10.42 12.29 -9.66
N ARG A 54 10.16 11.73 -10.85
CA ARG A 54 10.79 10.50 -11.35
C ARG A 54 12.29 10.74 -11.53
N LYS A 55 13.14 10.08 -10.74
CA LYS A 55 14.59 10.00 -11.00
C LYS A 55 14.81 9.21 -12.29
N LYS A 56 15.35 9.87 -13.32
CA LYS A 56 15.90 9.22 -14.51
C LYS A 56 17.10 8.37 -14.10
N LYS A 57 17.30 7.25 -14.81
CA LYS A 57 18.43 6.33 -14.69
C LYS A 57 19.74 7.11 -14.47
N ALA A 58 20.32 7.00 -13.29
CA ALA A 58 21.66 7.45 -12.98
C ALA A 58 22.40 6.29 -12.31
N SER A 59 23.68 6.19 -12.67
CA SER A 59 24.74 5.37 -12.09
C SER A 59 24.54 4.95 -10.63
N ALA A 60 25.05 3.76 -10.29
CA ALA A 60 25.11 3.22 -8.93
C ALA A 60 25.24 4.34 -7.86
N PRO A 61 24.25 4.48 -6.96
CA PRO A 61 24.25 5.57 -6.01
C PRO A 61 25.48 5.47 -5.11
N GLN A 62 26.23 6.56 -5.03
CA GLN A 62 27.29 6.74 -4.04
C GLN A 62 26.68 6.47 -2.64
N PRO A 63 27.39 5.80 -1.72
CA PRO A 63 26.85 5.39 -0.42
C PRO A 63 26.22 6.54 0.39
N GLU A 64 26.65 7.78 0.15
CA GLU A 64 26.16 8.99 0.83
C GLU A 64 24.74 9.43 0.39
N GLU A 65 24.35 9.18 -0.86
CA GLU A 65 22.99 9.50 -1.32
C GLU A 65 21.95 8.49 -0.84
N ALA A 66 22.39 7.25 -0.59
CA ALA A 66 21.53 6.20 -0.06
C ALA A 66 21.20 6.44 1.41
N THR A 67 22.17 6.87 2.23
CA THR A 67 21.96 7.19 3.65
C THR A 67 21.03 8.38 3.83
N ALA A 68 21.19 9.44 3.03
CA ALA A 68 20.30 10.60 3.07
C ALA A 68 18.84 10.23 2.76
N GLN A 69 18.61 9.36 1.76
CA GLN A 69 17.28 8.86 1.43
C GLN A 69 16.68 8.01 2.53
N ILE A 70 17.48 7.17 3.19
CA ILE A 70 17.02 6.35 4.33
C ILE A 70 16.58 7.25 5.49
N MET A 71 17.36 8.29 5.82
CA MET A 71 16.99 9.23 6.89
C MET A 71 15.71 10.00 6.56
N GLU A 72 15.55 10.45 5.30
CA GLU A 72 14.31 11.11 4.86
C GLU A 72 13.10 10.17 4.95
N LEU A 73 13.26 8.89 4.62
CA LEU A 73 12.19 7.91 4.76
C LEU A 73 11.87 7.61 6.22
N GLN A 74 12.87 7.51 7.09
CA GLN A 74 12.67 7.29 8.53
C GLN A 74 11.93 8.46 9.19
N THR A 75 12.29 9.70 8.87
CA THR A 75 11.58 10.88 9.39
C THR A 75 10.11 10.91 8.95
N LYS A 76 9.83 10.55 7.70
CA LYS A 76 8.45 10.41 7.20
C LYS A 76 7.68 9.31 7.92
N LEU A 77 8.30 8.15 8.15
CA LEU A 77 7.68 7.05 8.90
C LEU A 77 7.31 7.50 10.30
N GLN A 78 8.23 8.15 11.01
CA GLN A 78 7.97 8.66 12.36
C GLN A 78 6.83 9.68 12.38
N ALA A 79 6.80 10.61 11.43
CA ALA A 79 5.72 11.59 11.33
C ALA A 79 4.35 10.93 11.07
N LEU A 80 4.32 9.94 10.18
CA LEU A 80 3.09 9.19 9.87
C LEU A 80 2.62 8.34 11.05
N GLU A 81 3.54 7.75 11.80
CA GLU A 81 3.22 6.99 13.03
C GLU A 81 2.59 7.90 14.09
N GLN A 82 3.13 9.10 14.28
CA GLN A 82 2.58 10.09 15.20
C GLN A 82 1.18 10.56 14.78
N GLU A 83 0.98 10.86 13.49
CA GLU A 83 -0.33 11.25 12.97
C GLU A 83 -1.38 10.14 13.14
N LEU A 84 -0.95 8.90 12.91
CA LEU A 84 -1.79 7.71 13.09
C LEU A 84 -2.18 7.54 14.56
N GLU A 85 -1.24 7.70 15.49
CA GLU A 85 -1.51 7.65 16.93
C GLU A 85 -2.50 8.76 17.35
N ALA A 86 -2.27 9.99 16.92
CA ALA A 86 -3.16 11.12 17.21
C ALA A 86 -4.58 10.89 16.68
N SER A 87 -4.71 10.35 15.46
CA SER A 87 -5.99 10.01 14.86
C SER A 87 -6.73 8.92 15.64
N LYS A 88 -6.02 7.86 16.05
CA LYS A 88 -6.59 6.79 16.90
C LYS A 88 -7.07 7.33 18.24
N PHE A 89 -6.26 8.18 18.89
CA PHE A 89 -6.63 8.78 20.16
C PHE A 89 -7.87 9.66 20.02
N LYS A 90 -7.93 10.50 18.98
CA LYS A 90 -9.07 11.36 18.68
C LYS A 90 -10.36 10.55 18.43
N ALA A 91 -10.26 9.45 17.67
CA ALA A 91 -11.39 8.56 17.44
C ALA A 91 -11.89 7.93 18.74
N LEU A 92 -10.98 7.42 19.58
CA LEU A 92 -11.31 6.86 20.89
C LEU A 92 -12.00 7.91 21.77
N TYR A 93 -11.41 9.10 21.89
CA TYR A 93 -11.95 10.20 22.67
C TYR A 93 -13.40 10.54 22.28
N TYR A 94 -13.67 10.75 20.99
CA TYR A 94 -15.03 11.05 20.55
C TYR A 94 -16.00 9.89 20.76
N SER A 95 -15.56 8.64 20.56
CA SER A 95 -16.40 7.48 20.86
C SER A 95 -16.78 7.40 22.34
N THR A 96 -15.86 7.79 23.23
CA THR A 96 -16.13 7.82 24.68
C THR A 96 -17.07 8.96 25.02
N LEU A 97 -16.87 10.15 24.46
CA LEU A 97 -17.77 11.28 24.64
C LEU A 97 -19.20 10.96 24.17
N LEU A 98 -19.34 10.30 23.02
CA LEU A 98 -20.65 9.87 22.51
C LEU A 98 -21.35 8.95 23.51
N LYS A 99 -20.65 7.92 24.01
CA LYS A 99 -21.21 7.00 25.02
C LYS A 99 -21.65 7.71 26.29
N ILE A 100 -20.85 8.65 26.79
CA ILE A 100 -21.21 9.43 27.99
C ILE A 100 -22.45 10.28 27.70
N ALA A 101 -22.48 10.97 26.55
CA ALA A 101 -23.62 11.81 26.16
C ALA A 101 -24.91 10.98 26.00
N GLU A 102 -24.84 9.79 25.40
CA GLU A 102 -25.98 8.87 25.29
C GLU A 102 -26.48 8.41 26.66
N GLN A 103 -25.56 8.11 27.59
CA GLN A 103 -25.91 7.72 28.96
C GLN A 103 -26.56 8.86 29.75
N GLU A 104 -26.04 10.09 29.63
CA GLU A 104 -26.54 11.25 30.37
C GLU A 104 -27.87 11.79 29.80
N LEU A 105 -28.03 11.80 28.48
CA LEU A 105 -29.20 12.37 27.81
C LEU A 105 -30.29 11.34 27.52
N GLY A 106 -29.99 10.04 27.59
CA GLY A 106 -30.94 8.96 27.32
C GLY A 106 -31.42 8.91 25.87
N ILE A 107 -30.69 9.55 24.94
CA ILE A 107 -30.97 9.56 23.50
C ILE A 107 -29.89 8.78 22.77
N ASP A 108 -30.29 8.06 21.72
CA ASP A 108 -29.38 7.34 20.84
C ASP A 108 -28.81 8.32 19.81
N ILE A 109 -27.52 8.67 19.94
CA ILE A 109 -26.86 9.67 19.09
C ILE A 109 -26.21 8.97 17.90
N GLU A 110 -25.63 7.79 18.12
CA GLU A 110 -25.05 7.00 17.04
C GLU A 110 -26.12 6.35 16.15
N LYS A 111 -25.88 6.41 14.84
CA LYS A 111 -26.76 5.74 13.89
C LYS A 111 -26.54 4.23 13.97
N LYS A 112 -27.54 3.48 14.45
CA LYS A 112 -27.54 2.00 14.33
C LYS A 112 -27.30 1.61 12.88
N SER A 113 -26.39 0.68 12.63
CA SER A 113 -26.10 0.13 11.29
C SER A 113 -27.28 -0.72 10.81
N ALA A 114 -28.38 -0.08 10.41
CA ALA A 114 -29.55 -0.74 9.85
C ALA A 114 -29.56 -0.58 8.33
N THR A 115 -29.17 -1.64 7.62
CA THR A 115 -29.87 -2.25 6.48
C THR A 115 -28.91 -3.27 5.85
N ARG A 116 -29.16 -4.57 6.08
CA ARG A 116 -28.62 -5.63 5.21
C ARG A 116 -29.24 -5.39 3.83
N GLN A 117 -28.45 -4.98 2.85
CA GLN A 117 -28.91 -4.93 1.46
C GLN A 117 -29.20 -6.37 1.01
N SER A 118 -30.46 -6.76 0.98
CA SER A 118 -30.92 -7.97 0.28
C SER A 118 -30.80 -7.71 -1.22
N GLY A 119 -29.61 -7.91 -1.77
CA GLY A 119 -29.29 -7.60 -3.15
C GLY A 119 -28.16 -8.46 -3.67
N SER A 120 -28.37 -9.78 -3.71
CA SER A 120 -27.54 -10.72 -4.48
C SER A 120 -28.37 -11.96 -4.81
N CYS A 121 -29.44 -11.77 -5.60
CA CYS A 121 -29.96 -12.82 -6.48
C CYS A 121 -29.47 -12.49 -7.88
N SER A 122 -28.42 -13.15 -8.33
CA SER A 122 -28.03 -13.34 -9.74
C SER A 122 -27.12 -14.55 -9.81
#